data_AF-A0A453INR2-F1
#
_entry.id   AF-A0A453INR2-F1
#
_cell.length_a   1.000
_cell.length_b   1.000
_cell.length_c   1.000
_cell.angle_alpha   90.00
_cell.angle_beta   90.00
_cell.angle_gamma   90.00
#
_symmetry.space_group_name_H-M   'P 1'
#
loop_
_entity.id
_entity.type
_entity.pdbx_description
1 polymer ?
#
loop_
_entity_poly.entity_id
_entity_poly.type
_entity_poly.pdbx_seq_one_letter_code
_entity_poly.pdbx_strand_id
1 'polypeptide(L)'
;MTCTFDLSSLLLSGSLLHFLLSFSEYILFCQWFLRDLTGMLGGILFAFYQGSNLDSNAKMWRLVADFMNDLGMLMDLLSPLFPSSLIIIMCLGSLSRSFTGVASGATRAALTQHFALANNAADISAKEGSQETLATMSGMGLGMLLAHVTRGHDLVVWVSFLSLTIFHMYANYKAVQSLSLSTLNYERTSILLQYFMEHGEGACIAFLRGFMKSILSCIVVTGTMQAN
;
A
#
# COMPACT_ATOMS: atom_id res chain seq x y z
N MET A 1 4.67 -4.77 66.43
CA MET A 1 5.75 -4.31 65.54
C MET A 1 5.19 -4.32 64.12
N THR A 2 4.37 -3.32 63.81
CA THR A 2 3.78 -3.11 62.48
C THR A 2 4.82 -2.40 61.63
N CYS A 3 5.44 -3.14 60.72
CA CYS A 3 6.35 -2.58 59.73
C CYS A 3 5.50 -1.82 58.69
N THR A 4 5.29 -0.54 58.91
CA THR A 4 4.81 0.37 57.87
C THR A 4 5.90 0.43 56.80
N PHE A 5 5.71 -0.28 55.68
CA PHE A 5 6.51 -0.10 54.48
C PHE A 5 6.36 1.35 54.04
N ASP A 6 7.37 2.16 54.31
CA ASP A 6 7.40 3.58 54.01
C ASP A 6 7.62 3.78 52.50
N LEU A 7 6.53 3.81 51.74
CA LEU A 7 6.50 3.98 50.28
C LEU A 7 7.25 5.27 49.83
N SER A 8 7.39 6.24 50.74
CA SER A 8 8.15 7.48 50.57
C SER A 8 9.64 7.24 50.34
N SER A 9 10.22 6.24 51.00
CA SER A 9 11.66 5.92 50.92
C SER A 9 12.07 5.29 49.58
N LEU A 10 11.15 4.60 48.90
CA LEU A 10 11.36 4.00 47.58
C LEU A 10 11.23 5.03 46.44
N LEU A 11 10.43 6.08 46.65
CA LEU A 11 10.29 7.22 45.73
C LEU A 11 11.53 8.12 45.72
N LEU A 12 12.26 8.20 46.84
CA LEU A 12 13.47 9.02 47.01
C LEU A 12 14.77 8.35 46.52
N SER A 13 14.79 7.02 46.29
CA SER A 13 16.03 6.29 45.98
C SER A 13 16.41 6.26 44.49
N GLY A 14 15.63 6.85 43.59
CA GLY A 14 15.86 6.80 42.13
C GLY A 14 15.73 5.41 41.49
N SER A 15 15.81 4.33 42.29
CA SER A 15 15.75 2.94 41.86
C SER A 15 14.35 2.51 41.41
N LEU A 16 13.28 2.98 42.06
CA LEU A 16 11.91 2.72 41.60
C LEU A 16 11.63 3.43 40.27
N LEU A 17 12.06 4.68 40.12
CA LEU A 17 11.90 5.43 38.87
C LEU A 17 12.67 4.76 37.72
N HIS A 18 13.92 4.35 37.96
CA HIS A 18 14.72 3.61 36.98
C HIS A 18 14.10 2.25 36.62
N PHE A 19 13.54 1.54 37.60
CA PHE A 19 12.81 0.29 37.36
C PHE A 19 11.54 0.51 36.52
N LEU A 20 10.75 1.54 36.83
CA LEU A 20 9.53 1.88 36.09
C LEU A 20 9.83 2.36 34.65
N LEU A 21 10.90 3.15 34.46
CA LEU A 21 11.37 3.57 33.14
C LEU A 21 11.84 2.36 32.31
N SER A 22 12.67 1.50 32.90
CA SER A 22 13.14 0.27 32.25
C SER A 22 11.97 -0.66 31.87
N PHE A 23 10.95 -0.76 32.73
CA PHE A 23 9.73 -1.52 32.45
C PHE A 23 8.90 -0.90 31.30
N SER A 24 8.77 0.42 31.25
CA SER A 24 8.07 1.13 30.17
C SER A 24 8.79 1.00 28.82
N GLU A 25 10.12 1.09 28.81
CA GLU A 25 10.95 0.89 27.62
C GLU A 25 10.80 -0.54 27.08
N TYR A 26 10.76 -1.54 27.97
CA TYR A 26 10.54 -2.93 27.58
C TYR A 26 9.16 -3.15 26.93
N ILE A 27 8.10 -2.59 27.50
CA ILE A 27 6.75 -2.68 26.92
C ILE A 27 6.72 -2.06 25.52
N LEU A 28 7.32 -0.87 25.38
CA LEU A 28 7.43 -0.20 24.09
C LEU A 28 8.20 -1.10 23.11
N PHE A 29 9.37 -1.60 23.49
CA PHE A 29 10.14 -2.53 22.66
C PHE A 29 9.30 -3.73 22.20
N CYS A 30 8.61 -4.41 23.11
CA CYS A 30 7.75 -5.55 22.76
C CYS A 30 6.64 -5.16 21.77
N GLN A 31 6.03 -3.98 21.93
CA GLN A 31 5.01 -3.46 21.04
C GLN A 31 5.55 -3.22 19.61
N TRP A 32 6.70 -2.54 19.48
CA TRP A 32 7.33 -2.30 18.18
C TRP A 32 7.79 -3.61 17.53
N PHE A 33 8.39 -4.51 18.33
CA PHE A 33 8.84 -5.82 17.87
C PHE A 33 7.68 -6.67 17.35
N LEU A 34 6.59 -6.83 18.12
CA LEU A 34 5.44 -7.64 17.69
C LEU A 34 4.77 -7.08 16.45
N ARG A 35 4.63 -5.75 16.37
CA ARG A 35 4.07 -5.07 15.22
C ARG A 35 4.89 -5.33 13.96
N ASP A 36 6.20 -5.18 14.03
CA ASP A 36 7.09 -5.31 12.88
C ASP A 36 7.22 -6.79 12.47
N LEU A 37 7.34 -7.71 13.44
CA LEU A 37 7.36 -9.15 13.19
C LEU A 37 6.07 -9.61 12.49
N THR A 38 4.91 -9.18 12.97
CA THR A 38 3.61 -9.54 12.38
C THR A 38 3.49 -9.04 10.96
N GLY A 39 3.91 -7.80 10.70
CA GLY A 39 3.93 -7.21 9.36
C GLY A 39 4.83 -8.01 8.41
N MET A 40 6.09 -8.24 8.79
CA MET A 40 7.06 -8.96 7.96
C MET A 40 6.61 -10.40 7.65
N LEU A 41 6.18 -11.15 8.66
CA LEU A 41 5.68 -12.52 8.47
C LEU A 41 4.45 -12.54 7.57
N GLY A 42 3.52 -11.61 7.77
CA GLY A 42 2.33 -11.49 6.94
C GLY A 42 2.64 -11.18 5.47
N GLY A 43 3.60 -10.29 5.22
CA GLY A 43 4.05 -9.98 3.86
C GLY A 43 4.68 -11.18 3.16
N ILE A 44 5.54 -11.93 3.86
CA ILE A 44 6.14 -13.15 3.34
C ILE A 44 5.07 -14.20 3.00
N LEU A 45 4.15 -14.46 3.93
CA LEU A 45 3.06 -15.42 3.73
C LEU A 45 2.15 -15.02 2.56
N PHE A 46 1.82 -13.73 2.45
CA PHE A 46 1.01 -13.22 1.35
C PHE A 46 1.73 -13.34 0.00
N ALA A 47 3.01 -12.97 -0.07
CA ALA A 47 3.82 -13.12 -1.27
C ALA A 47 3.89 -14.59 -1.72
N PHE A 48 4.08 -15.51 -0.77
CA PHE A 48 4.13 -16.95 -1.04
C PHE A 48 2.80 -17.49 -1.58
N TYR A 49 1.68 -17.07 -0.99
CA TYR A 49 0.36 -17.57 -1.38
C TYR A 49 -0.17 -16.94 -2.67
N GLN A 50 0.02 -15.64 -2.84
CA GLN A 50 -0.65 -14.85 -3.87
C GLN A 50 0.27 -14.40 -5.02
N GLY A 51 1.58 -14.56 -4.89
CA GLY A 51 2.57 -13.98 -5.81
C GLY A 51 2.31 -14.24 -7.29
N SER A 52 1.86 -15.45 -7.66
CA SER A 52 1.54 -15.82 -9.05
C SER A 52 0.34 -15.07 -9.65
N ASN A 53 -0.56 -14.56 -8.81
CA ASN A 53 -1.77 -13.85 -9.24
C ASN A 53 -1.60 -12.32 -9.27
N LEU A 54 -0.54 -11.79 -8.65
CA LEU A 54 -0.32 -10.34 -8.55
C LEU A 54 -0.07 -9.72 -9.93
N ASP A 55 0.67 -10.41 -10.78
CA ASP A 55 1.00 -9.96 -12.14
C ASP A 55 -0.20 -10.12 -13.10
N SER A 56 -0.89 -11.28 -13.04
CA SER A 56 -2.01 -11.61 -13.93
C SER A 56 -3.22 -10.68 -13.77
N ASN A 57 -3.42 -10.13 -12.57
CA ASN A 57 -4.54 -9.25 -12.25
C ASN A 57 -4.07 -7.90 -11.69
N ALA A 58 -3.02 -7.32 -12.28
CA ALA A 58 -2.33 -6.16 -11.74
C ALA A 58 -3.25 -4.96 -11.41
N LYS A 59 -4.29 -4.73 -12.22
CA LYS A 59 -5.31 -3.69 -11.96
C LYS A 59 -6.09 -3.89 -10.66
N MET A 60 -6.59 -5.10 -10.46
CA MET A 60 -7.37 -5.44 -9.26
C MET A 60 -6.48 -5.34 -8.03
N TRP A 61 -5.28 -5.95 -8.10
CA TRP A 61 -4.34 -5.93 -6.98
C TRP A 61 -3.82 -4.54 -6.65
N ARG A 62 -3.74 -3.63 -7.64
CA ARG A 62 -3.43 -2.22 -7.37
C ARG A 62 -4.49 -1.58 -6.47
N LEU A 63 -5.78 -1.73 -6.83
CA LEU A 63 -6.87 -1.19 -6.01
C LEU A 63 -6.99 -1.84 -4.64
N VAL A 64 -6.75 -3.16 -4.55
CA VAL A 64 -6.72 -3.87 -3.26
C VAL A 64 -5.55 -3.38 -2.40
N ALA A 65 -4.38 -3.12 -2.98
CA ALA A 65 -3.24 -2.56 -2.26
C ALA A 65 -3.59 -1.18 -1.70
N ASP A 66 -4.13 -0.28 -2.52
CA ASP A 66 -4.52 1.07 -2.08
C ASP A 66 -5.57 1.02 -0.96
N PHE A 67 -6.57 0.13 -1.06
CA PHE A 67 -7.55 -0.09 0.00
C PHE A 67 -6.94 -0.59 1.31
N MET A 68 -6.00 -1.55 1.24
CA MET A 68 -5.30 -2.06 2.41
C MET A 68 -4.40 -0.98 3.04
N ASN A 69 -3.80 -0.11 2.22
CA ASN A 69 -3.04 1.02 2.75
C ASN A 69 -3.93 1.94 3.59
N ASP A 70 -5.11 2.28 3.06
CA ASP A 70 -6.09 3.12 3.74
C ASP A 70 -6.62 2.46 5.02
N LEU A 71 -6.80 1.13 5.02
CA LEU A 71 -7.13 0.36 6.22
C LEU A 71 -6.01 0.43 7.26
N GLY A 72 -4.75 0.35 6.84
CA GLY A 72 -3.59 0.53 7.71
C GLY A 72 -3.57 1.91 8.38
N MET A 73 -3.80 2.97 7.61
CA MET A 73 -3.90 4.34 8.14
C MET A 73 -5.11 4.52 9.07
N LEU A 74 -6.23 3.87 8.78
CA LEU A 74 -7.40 3.86 9.66
C LEU A 74 -7.07 3.19 11.01
N MET A 75 -6.32 2.08 11.01
CA MET A 75 -5.88 1.45 12.26
C MET A 75 -4.97 2.36 13.08
N ASP A 76 -4.06 3.11 12.42
CA ASP A 76 -3.22 4.09 13.10
C ASP A 76 -4.07 5.20 13.76
N LEU A 77 -5.14 5.67 13.08
CA LEU A 77 -6.08 6.65 13.63
C LEU A 77 -6.97 6.09 14.76
N LEU A 78 -7.32 4.80 14.73
CA LEU A 78 -8.08 4.13 15.78
C LEU A 78 -7.24 3.79 17.01
N SER A 79 -5.92 3.62 16.86
CA SER A 79 -5.02 3.17 17.92
C SER A 79 -5.13 3.97 19.24
N PRO A 80 -5.19 5.32 19.27
CA PRO A 80 -5.33 6.06 20.52
C PRO A 80 -6.70 5.92 21.18
N LEU A 81 -7.75 5.52 20.44
CA LEU A 81 -9.11 5.37 20.96
C LEU A 81 -9.29 4.07 21.77
N PHE A 82 -8.42 3.07 21.57
CA PHE A 82 -8.52 1.77 22.22
C PHE A 82 -7.21 1.33 22.88
N PRO A 83 -6.79 1.99 23.99
CA PRO A 83 -5.53 1.67 24.67
C PRO A 83 -5.40 0.19 25.09
N SER A 84 -6.51 -0.44 25.48
CA SER A 84 -6.54 -1.85 25.90
C SER A 84 -6.28 -2.86 24.76
N SER A 85 -6.50 -2.46 23.51
CA SER A 85 -6.31 -3.31 22.31
C SER A 85 -5.26 -2.77 21.36
N LEU A 86 -4.44 -1.82 21.84
CA LEU A 86 -3.47 -1.07 21.04
C LEU A 86 -2.53 -1.98 20.25
N ILE A 87 -1.96 -3.00 20.91
CA ILE A 87 -1.02 -3.93 20.26
C ILE A 87 -1.69 -4.65 19.08
N ILE A 88 -2.94 -5.11 19.26
CA ILE A 88 -3.69 -5.82 18.23
C ILE A 88 -3.96 -4.88 17.04
N ILE A 89 -4.42 -3.66 17.30
CA ILE A 89 -4.71 -2.67 16.26
C ILE A 89 -3.45 -2.29 15.49
N MET A 90 -2.33 -2.06 16.17
CA MET A 90 -1.05 -1.76 15.51
C MET A 90 -0.55 -2.93 14.68
N CYS A 91 -0.67 -4.17 15.18
CA CYS A 91 -0.31 -5.36 14.41
C CYS A 91 -1.17 -5.52 13.15
N LEU A 92 -2.49 -5.28 13.24
CA LEU A 92 -3.38 -5.29 12.09
C LEU A 92 -3.01 -4.19 11.07
N GLY A 93 -2.72 -2.98 11.54
CA GLY A 93 -2.26 -1.88 10.68
C GLY A 93 -0.95 -2.22 9.95
N SER A 94 0.02 -2.77 10.68
CA SER A 94 1.30 -3.24 10.13
C SER A 94 1.14 -4.37 9.11
N LEU A 95 0.28 -5.35 9.41
CA LEU A 95 -0.06 -6.44 8.50
C LEU A 95 -0.67 -5.91 7.20
N SER A 96 -1.60 -4.97 7.31
CA SER A 96 -2.27 -4.35 6.16
C SER A 96 -1.30 -3.54 5.28
N ARG A 97 -0.39 -2.79 5.90
CA ARG A 97 0.68 -2.06 5.18
C ARG A 97 1.71 -3.00 4.55
N SER A 98 2.04 -4.11 5.19
CA SER A 98 2.95 -5.12 4.62
C SER A 98 2.34 -5.78 3.37
N PHE A 99 1.07 -6.17 3.45
CA PHE A 99 0.31 -6.65 2.30
C PHE A 99 0.33 -5.63 1.15
N THR A 100 0.05 -4.36 1.47
CA THR A 100 0.08 -3.25 0.52
C THR A 100 1.44 -3.16 -0.16
N GLY A 101 2.54 -3.22 0.61
CA GLY A 101 3.89 -3.14 0.08
C GLY A 101 4.19 -4.24 -0.94
N VAL A 102 3.77 -5.48 -0.65
CA VAL A 102 3.94 -6.62 -1.57
C VAL A 102 3.09 -6.45 -2.83
N ALA A 103 1.80 -6.19 -2.69
CA ALA A 103 0.89 -6.06 -3.83
C ALA A 103 1.21 -4.84 -4.70
N SER A 104 1.44 -3.67 -4.09
CA SER A 104 1.84 -2.45 -4.78
C SER A 104 3.19 -2.63 -5.49
N GLY A 105 4.18 -3.21 -4.82
CA GLY A 105 5.50 -3.48 -5.41
C GLY A 105 5.43 -4.41 -6.62
N ALA A 106 4.72 -5.53 -6.50
CA ALA A 106 4.57 -6.49 -7.60
C ALA A 106 3.81 -5.89 -8.79
N THR A 107 2.68 -5.23 -8.53
CA THR A 107 1.91 -4.59 -9.61
C THR A 107 2.67 -3.44 -10.24
N ARG A 108 3.46 -2.68 -9.47
CA ARG A 108 4.32 -1.61 -9.98
C ARG A 108 5.37 -2.15 -10.91
N ALA A 109 6.09 -3.20 -10.49
CA ALA A 109 7.06 -3.88 -11.35
C ALA A 109 6.43 -4.36 -12.67
N ALA A 110 5.24 -4.97 -12.60
CA ALA A 110 4.50 -5.38 -13.80
C ALA A 110 4.17 -4.19 -14.73
N LEU A 111 3.71 -3.06 -14.18
CA LEU A 111 3.45 -1.84 -14.97
C LEU A 111 4.72 -1.26 -15.57
N THR A 112 5.81 -1.19 -14.81
CA THR A 112 7.10 -0.68 -15.28
C THR A 112 7.60 -1.51 -16.45
N GLN A 113 7.47 -2.85 -16.40
CA GLN A 113 7.81 -3.73 -17.51
C GLN A 113 6.86 -3.54 -18.70
N HIS A 114 5.56 -3.42 -18.45
CA HIS A 114 4.55 -3.17 -19.49
C HIS A 114 4.80 -1.87 -20.27
N PHE A 115 5.28 -0.82 -19.61
CA PHE A 115 5.60 0.46 -20.24
C PHE A 115 7.03 0.57 -20.79
N ALA A 116 7.90 -0.41 -20.54
CA ALA A 116 9.24 -0.41 -21.08
C ALA A 116 9.23 -0.72 -22.59
N LEU A 117 9.72 0.21 -23.40
CA LEU A 117 9.74 0.09 -24.86
C LEU A 117 11.11 -0.35 -25.41
N ALA A 118 12.21 -0.09 -24.68
CA ALA A 118 13.57 -0.31 -25.16
C ALA A 118 14.54 -0.77 -24.05
N ASN A 119 14.15 -1.78 -23.26
CA ASN A 119 14.89 -2.22 -22.07
C ASN A 119 15.16 -1.08 -21.07
N ASN A 120 14.29 -0.07 -21.03
CA ASN A 120 14.42 1.14 -20.23
C ASN A 120 13.62 1.07 -18.91
N ALA A 121 13.29 -0.12 -18.43
CA ALA A 121 12.52 -0.33 -17.19
C ALA A 121 13.18 0.34 -15.96
N ALA A 122 14.51 0.32 -15.89
CA ALA A 122 15.24 0.98 -14.80
C ALA A 122 15.10 2.51 -14.82
N ASP A 123 15.13 3.14 -16.01
CA ASP A 123 14.92 4.59 -16.17
C ASP A 123 13.49 4.99 -15.79
N ILE A 124 12.51 4.19 -16.23
CA ILE A 124 11.09 4.40 -15.85
C ILE A 124 10.94 4.29 -14.34
N SER A 125 11.48 3.23 -13.72
CA SER A 125 11.43 3.04 -12.27
C SER A 125 12.09 4.18 -11.49
N ALA A 126 13.22 4.69 -11.96
CA ALA A 126 13.92 5.81 -11.31
C ALA A 126 13.13 7.12 -11.39
N LYS A 127 12.51 7.41 -12.56
CA LYS A 127 11.65 8.58 -12.75
C LYS A 127 10.37 8.49 -11.94
N GLU A 128 9.72 7.34 -11.94
CA GLU A 128 8.53 7.08 -11.12
C GLU A 128 8.85 7.25 -9.63
N GLY A 129 9.94 6.66 -9.13
CA GLY A 129 10.37 6.83 -7.74
C GLY A 129 10.66 8.28 -7.37
N SER A 130 11.21 9.08 -8.30
CA SER A 130 11.40 10.52 -8.10
C SER A 130 10.07 11.27 -7.99
N GLN A 131 9.07 10.91 -8.82
CA GLN A 131 7.72 11.49 -8.73
C GLN A 131 7.03 11.13 -7.42
N GLU A 132 7.12 9.87 -6.98
CA GLU A 132 6.58 9.42 -5.70
C GLU A 132 7.21 10.18 -4.52
N THR A 133 8.54 10.39 -4.58
CA THR A 133 9.26 11.17 -3.55
C THR A 133 8.75 12.62 -3.49
N LEU A 134 8.62 13.29 -4.64
CA LEU A 134 8.09 14.66 -4.71
C LEU A 134 6.64 14.75 -4.21
N ALA A 135 5.81 13.78 -4.58
CA ALA A 135 4.43 13.70 -4.11
C ALA A 135 4.38 13.48 -2.59
N THR A 136 5.24 12.61 -2.05
CA THR A 136 5.34 12.34 -0.60
C THR A 136 5.81 13.58 0.16
N MET A 137 6.83 14.28 -0.34
CA MET A 137 7.31 15.53 0.27
C MET A 137 6.21 16.60 0.32
N SER A 138 5.49 16.76 -0.78
CA SER A 138 4.36 17.70 -0.87
C SER A 138 3.23 17.30 0.07
N GLY A 139 2.88 16.01 0.10
CA GLY A 139 1.86 15.44 0.98
C GLY A 139 2.19 15.59 2.46
N MET A 140 3.45 15.41 2.87
CA MET A 140 3.89 15.65 4.24
C MET A 140 3.75 17.13 4.63
N GLY A 141 4.13 18.05 3.74
CA GLY A 141 3.95 19.49 3.97
C GLY A 141 2.48 19.87 4.16
N LEU A 142 1.60 19.42 3.26
CA LEU A 142 0.16 19.64 3.35
C LEU A 142 -0.47 18.95 4.57
N GLY A 143 -0.02 17.73 4.89
CA GLY A 143 -0.48 16.95 6.04
C GLY A 143 -0.12 17.62 7.37
N MET A 144 1.08 18.18 7.50
CA MET A 144 1.46 18.96 8.67
C MET A 144 0.61 20.22 8.83
N LEU A 145 0.36 20.94 7.74
CA LEU A 145 -0.52 22.11 7.75
C LEU A 145 -1.95 21.72 8.17
N LEU A 146 -2.49 20.65 7.60
CA LEU A 146 -3.81 20.13 7.95
C LEU A 146 -3.88 19.73 9.41
N ALA A 147 -2.90 18.98 9.92
CA ALA A 147 -2.82 18.59 11.34
C ALA A 147 -2.70 19.78 12.29
N HIS A 148 -2.05 20.87 11.85
CA HIS A 148 -1.99 22.10 12.63
C HIS A 148 -3.37 22.78 12.72
N VAL A 149 -4.09 22.87 11.59
CA VAL A 149 -5.42 23.50 11.52
C VAL A 149 -6.50 22.68 12.24
N THR A 150 -6.41 21.35 12.21
CA THR A 150 -7.41 20.45 12.82
C THR A 150 -7.13 20.12 14.29
N ARG A 151 -6.05 20.65 14.88
CA ARG A 151 -5.68 20.40 16.28
C ARG A 151 -6.86 20.74 17.21
N GLY A 152 -7.21 19.79 18.08
CA GLY A 152 -8.29 19.93 19.07
C GLY A 152 -9.71 19.73 18.51
N HIS A 153 -9.85 19.35 17.24
CA HIS A 153 -11.14 19.16 16.58
C HIS A 153 -11.27 17.74 16.00
N ASP A 154 -11.54 16.75 16.85
CA ASP A 154 -11.54 15.33 16.48
C ASP A 154 -12.49 15.00 15.31
N LEU A 155 -13.69 15.60 15.29
CA LEU A 155 -14.64 15.42 14.19
C LEU A 155 -14.06 15.89 12.85
N VAL A 156 -13.30 16.99 12.84
CA VAL A 156 -12.68 17.52 11.61
C VAL A 156 -11.56 16.59 11.14
N VAL A 157 -10.80 15.98 12.05
CA VAL A 157 -9.79 14.95 11.71
C VAL A 157 -10.46 13.77 11.04
N TRP A 158 -11.54 13.22 11.61
CA TRP A 158 -12.28 12.09 11.04
C TRP A 158 -12.91 12.41 9.68
N VAL A 159 -13.57 13.57 9.55
CA VAL A 159 -14.15 14.00 8.27
C VAL A 159 -13.06 14.23 7.22
N SER A 160 -11.94 14.84 7.59
CA SER A 160 -10.81 15.05 6.68
C SER A 160 -10.23 13.71 6.22
N PHE A 161 -9.98 12.78 7.15
CA PHE A 161 -9.50 11.43 6.82
C PHE A 161 -10.45 10.71 5.88
N LEU A 162 -11.74 10.59 6.23
CA LEU A 162 -12.73 9.89 5.40
C LEU A 162 -12.89 10.53 4.01
N SER A 163 -12.93 11.87 3.93
CA SER A 163 -13.04 12.56 2.64
C SER A 163 -11.81 12.35 1.75
N LEU A 164 -10.61 12.41 2.32
CA LEU A 164 -9.36 12.15 1.61
C LEU A 164 -9.25 10.68 1.18
N THR A 165 -9.64 9.72 2.03
CA THR A 165 -9.67 8.30 1.69
C THR A 165 -10.66 8.00 0.55
N ILE A 166 -11.86 8.57 0.58
CA ILE A 166 -12.84 8.41 -0.51
C ILE A 166 -12.29 9.00 -1.81
N PHE A 167 -11.71 10.21 -1.74
CA PHE A 167 -11.09 10.85 -2.90
C PHE A 167 -9.91 10.03 -3.44
N HIS A 168 -9.02 9.56 -2.57
CA HIS A 168 -7.89 8.70 -2.90
C HIS A 168 -8.36 7.45 -3.64
N MET A 169 -9.38 6.76 -3.10
CA MET A 169 -9.87 5.53 -3.71
C MET A 169 -10.58 5.77 -5.04
N TYR A 170 -11.36 6.85 -5.13
CA TYR A 170 -11.99 7.24 -6.38
C TYR A 170 -10.96 7.58 -7.46
N ALA A 171 -9.93 8.36 -7.12
CA ALA A 171 -8.86 8.74 -8.04
C ALA A 171 -8.10 7.50 -8.55
N ASN A 172 -7.71 6.59 -7.66
CA ASN A 172 -7.04 5.34 -8.03
C ASN A 172 -7.94 4.44 -8.90
N TYR A 173 -9.23 4.36 -8.59
CA TYR A 173 -10.20 3.64 -9.41
C TYR A 173 -10.25 4.20 -10.85
N LYS A 174 -10.33 5.52 -11.00
CA LYS A 174 -10.31 6.18 -12.31
C LYS A 174 -8.98 6.00 -13.04
N ALA A 175 -7.86 6.05 -12.33
CA ALA A 175 -6.53 5.80 -12.89
C ALA A 175 -6.42 4.36 -13.45
N VAL A 176 -6.81 3.36 -12.66
CA VAL A 176 -6.79 1.95 -13.06
C VAL A 176 -7.77 1.65 -14.21
N GLN A 177 -8.91 2.36 -14.28
CA GLN A 177 -9.80 2.29 -15.44
C GLN A 177 -9.14 2.80 -16.72
N SER A 178 -8.38 3.90 -16.64
CA SER A 178 -7.71 4.50 -17.81
C SER A 178 -6.52 3.69 -18.32
N LEU A 179 -5.91 2.87 -17.45
CA LEU A 179 -4.78 2.02 -17.80
C LEU A 179 -5.19 0.95 -18.83
N SER A 180 -4.51 0.85 -19.97
CA SER A 180 -4.70 -0.25 -20.92
C SER A 180 -3.54 -1.23 -20.81
N LEU A 181 -3.77 -2.36 -20.17
CA LEU A 181 -2.77 -3.44 -20.10
C LEU A 181 -2.83 -4.28 -21.38
N SER A 182 -1.66 -4.57 -21.94
CA SER A 182 -1.50 -5.48 -23.08
C SER A 182 -1.26 -6.92 -22.64
N THR A 183 -1.37 -7.21 -21.35
CA THR A 183 -1.37 -8.57 -20.84
C THR A 183 -2.80 -9.11 -20.86
N LEU A 184 -2.98 -10.31 -21.44
CA LEU A 184 -4.25 -11.01 -21.45
C LEU A 184 -4.50 -11.58 -20.05
N ASN A 185 -5.57 -11.14 -19.37
CA ASN A 185 -6.05 -11.79 -18.14
C ASN A 185 -6.38 -13.27 -18.44
N TYR A 186 -6.25 -14.17 -17.45
CA TYR A 186 -6.62 -15.58 -17.53
C TYR A 186 -7.98 -15.82 -18.21
N GLU A 187 -9.00 -15.04 -17.86
CA GLU A 187 -10.34 -15.11 -18.48
C GLU A 187 -10.34 -14.70 -19.96
N ARG A 188 -9.53 -13.72 -20.34
CA ARG A 188 -9.39 -13.33 -21.75
C ARG A 188 -8.59 -14.35 -22.52
N THR A 189 -7.57 -14.95 -21.89
CA THR A 189 -6.76 -16.02 -22.46
C THR A 189 -7.58 -17.30 -22.62
N SER A 190 -8.44 -17.66 -21.66
CA SER A 190 -9.29 -18.85 -21.74
C SER A 190 -10.34 -18.73 -22.84
N ILE A 191 -10.99 -17.56 -22.97
CA ILE A 191 -11.90 -17.26 -24.08
C ILE A 191 -11.15 -17.28 -25.41
N LEU A 192 -9.96 -16.68 -25.47
CA LEU A 192 -9.14 -16.68 -26.68
C LEU A 192 -8.68 -18.10 -27.07
N LEU A 193 -8.34 -18.93 -26.08
CA LEU A 193 -7.93 -20.32 -26.28
C LEU A 193 -9.12 -21.18 -26.74
N GLN A 194 -10.31 -21.00 -26.17
CA GLN A 194 -11.54 -21.63 -26.63
C GLN A 194 -11.87 -21.22 -28.07
N TYR A 195 -11.79 -19.92 -28.37
CA TYR A 195 -11.99 -19.42 -29.72
C TYR A 195 -10.95 -19.98 -30.71
N PHE A 196 -9.69 -20.09 -30.30
CA PHE A 196 -8.61 -20.70 -31.07
C PHE A 196 -8.86 -22.18 -31.35
N MET A 197 -9.30 -22.93 -30.34
CA MET A 197 -9.65 -24.36 -30.49
C MET A 197 -10.84 -24.55 -31.44
N GLU A 198 -11.79 -23.61 -31.50
CA GLU A 198 -12.97 -23.70 -32.35
C GLU A 198 -12.74 -23.23 -33.80
N HIS A 199 -11.87 -22.25 -34.05
CA HIS A 199 -11.79 -21.56 -35.35
C HIS A 199 -10.43 -21.68 -36.09
N GLY A 200 -9.40 -22.24 -35.48
CA GLY A 200 -8.08 -22.45 -36.11
C GLY A 200 -7.28 -21.17 -36.44
N GLU A 201 -6.08 -21.35 -37.00
CA GLU A 201 -4.97 -20.36 -37.10
C GLU A 201 -5.33 -18.96 -37.67
N GLY A 202 -6.37 -18.85 -38.52
CA GLY A 202 -6.77 -17.58 -39.15
C GLY A 202 -7.31 -16.52 -38.19
N ALA A 203 -7.93 -16.95 -37.08
CA ALA A 203 -8.46 -16.07 -36.02
C ALA A 203 -7.36 -15.33 -35.25
N CYS A 204 -6.21 -15.99 -35.05
CA CYS A 204 -5.08 -15.45 -34.30
C CYS A 204 -4.50 -14.20 -34.99
N ILE A 205 -4.41 -14.20 -36.32
CA ILE A 205 -3.86 -13.08 -37.11
C ILE A 205 -4.78 -11.85 -37.05
N ALA A 206 -6.10 -12.05 -37.07
CA ALA A 206 -7.07 -10.97 -36.96
C ALA A 206 -7.07 -10.35 -35.56
N PHE A 207 -6.98 -11.19 -34.51
CA PHE A 207 -6.87 -10.73 -33.13
C PHE A 207 -5.54 -10.02 -32.87
N LEU A 208 -4.39 -10.58 -33.30
CA LEU A 208 -3.07 -9.93 -33.21
C LEU A 208 -3.05 -8.59 -33.94
N ARG A 209 -3.71 -8.46 -35.10
CA ARG A 209 -3.87 -7.17 -35.79
C ARG A 209 -4.73 -6.18 -35.02
N GLY A 210 -5.84 -6.62 -34.41
CA GLY A 210 -6.69 -5.78 -33.58
C GLY A 210 -5.99 -5.33 -32.30
N PHE A 211 -5.26 -6.25 -31.67
CA PHE A 211 -4.46 -6.01 -30.49
C PHE A 211 -3.29 -5.06 -30.76
N MET A 212 -2.55 -5.28 -31.86
CA MET A 212 -1.50 -4.36 -32.31
C MET A 212 -2.05 -2.96 -32.66
N LYS A 213 -3.23 -2.86 -33.27
CA LYS A 213 -3.88 -1.55 -33.52
C LYS A 213 -4.25 -0.84 -32.22
N SER A 214 -4.74 -1.56 -31.23
CA SER A 214 -5.09 -1.02 -29.92
C SER A 214 -3.83 -0.56 -29.15
N ILE A 215 -2.75 -1.35 -29.24
CA ILE A 215 -1.43 -0.99 -28.69
C ILE A 215 -0.86 0.24 -29.41
N LEU A 216 -0.91 0.30 -30.75
CA LEU A 216 -0.44 1.47 -31.52
C LEU A 216 -1.22 2.73 -31.14
N SER A 217 -2.54 2.62 -30.96
CA SER A 217 -3.38 3.74 -30.52
C SER A 217 -3.04 4.18 -29.10
N CYS A 218 -2.67 3.26 -28.21
CA CYS A 218 -2.24 3.59 -26.86
C CYS A 218 -0.87 4.29 -26.86
N ILE A 219 0.09 3.80 -27.64
CA ILE A 219 1.45 4.39 -27.77
C ILE A 219 1.39 5.81 -28.35
N VAL A 220 0.51 6.08 -29.32
CA VAL A 220 0.37 7.43 -29.90
C VAL A 220 -0.17 8.43 -28.87
N VAL A 221 -1.04 8.00 -27.95
CA VAL A 221 -1.64 8.86 -26.93
C VAL A 221 -0.68 9.10 -25.74
N THR A 222 0.14 8.11 -25.36
CA THR A 222 1.16 8.29 -24.31
C THR A 222 2.45 8.93 -24.81
N GLY A 223 2.82 8.75 -26.09
CA GLY A 223 3.98 9.39 -26.71
C GLY A 223 3.91 10.92 -26.75
N THR A 224 2.70 11.49 -26.82
CA THR A 224 2.49 12.94 -26.71
C THR A 224 2.68 13.50 -25.29
N MET A 225 2.71 12.65 -24.26
CA MET A 225 2.92 13.09 -22.86
C MET A 225 4.35 12.92 -22.34
N GLN A 226 5.23 12.23 -23.08
CA GLN A 226 6.66 12.11 -22.74
C GLN A 226 7.59 12.91 -23.68
N ALA A 227 7.04 13.59 -24.70
CA ALA A 227 7.81 14.38 -25.67
C ALA A 227 7.92 15.88 -25.33
N ASN A 228 7.65 16.29 -24.07
CA ASN A 228 7.93 17.62 -23.55
C ASN A 228 8.69 17.52 -22.23
#